data_AF-A0A0X3PS57-F1
#
_entry.id   AF-A0A0X3PS57-F1
#
_cell.length_a   1.000
_cell.length_b   1.000
_cell.length_c   1.000
_cell.angle_alpha   90.00
_cell.angle_beta   90.00
_cell.angle_gamma   90.00
#
_symmetry.space_group_name_H-M   'P 1'
#
loop_
_entity.id
_entity.type
_entity.pdbx_description
1 polymer ?
#
loop_
_entity_poly.entity_id
_entity_poly.type
_entity_poly.pdbx_seq_one_letter_code
_entity_poly.pdbx_strand_id
1 'polypeptide(L)'
;MQMPYVAKVMENRAEAFTVVPILVGSLSFERERVYGEILAPYLQDPRTLFVISSDFCHWGNRFRYTYYDEKHGEIWQSIKNLDKMGMDSIETMNPHAFDAYMKNYRNTICGCHPIGVLLHAIDTLHNTQQGLSFSLKFVQYAQSNKCHSERDSSVSYASASVVTN
;
A
#
# COMPACT_ATOMS: atom_id res chain seq x y z
N MET A 1 14.86 2.05 -1.07
CA MET A 1 14.94 0.95 -0.08
C MET A 1 14.76 -0.44 -0.68
N GLN A 2 14.02 -0.62 -1.78
CA GLN A 2 13.67 -1.97 -2.27
C GLN A 2 14.81 -2.72 -3.00
N MET A 3 15.77 -2.01 -3.59
CA MET A 3 16.78 -2.62 -4.46
C MET A 3 17.64 -3.72 -3.80
N PRO A 4 18.16 -3.56 -2.56
CA PRO A 4 18.90 -4.65 -1.91
C PRO A 4 18.06 -5.91 -1.68
N TYR A 5 16.77 -5.73 -1.35
CA TYR A 5 15.86 -6.86 -1.12
C TYR A 5 15.56 -7.60 -2.42
N VAL A 6 15.27 -6.87 -3.50
CA VAL A 6 15.06 -7.43 -4.84
C VAL A 6 16.32 -8.15 -5.32
N ALA A 7 17.50 -7.54 -5.18
CA ALA A 7 18.77 -8.15 -5.56
C ALA A 7 19.02 -9.47 -4.82
N LYS A 8 18.72 -9.51 -3.51
CA LYS A 8 18.87 -10.73 -2.70
C LYS A 8 17.88 -11.82 -3.11
N VAL A 9 16.60 -11.50 -3.31
CA VAL A 9 15.57 -12.47 -3.71
C VAL A 9 15.85 -13.04 -5.11
N MET A 10 16.37 -12.21 -6.01
CA MET A 10 16.64 -12.57 -7.40
C MET A 10 18.07 -13.02 -7.67
N GLU A 11 18.88 -13.31 -6.64
CA GLU A 11 20.32 -13.56 -6.79
C GLU A 11 20.65 -14.69 -7.78
N ASN A 12 19.85 -15.75 -7.80
CA ASN A 12 20.02 -16.89 -8.72
C ASN A 12 19.55 -16.61 -10.16
N ARG A 13 19.00 -15.42 -10.41
CA ARG A 13 18.47 -14.96 -11.70
C ARG A 13 19.02 -13.58 -12.06
N ALA A 14 20.16 -13.17 -11.51
CA ALA A 14 20.68 -11.80 -11.60
C ALA A 14 20.78 -11.25 -13.04
N GLU A 15 21.07 -12.11 -14.03
CA GLU A 15 21.18 -11.73 -15.44
C GLU A 15 19.87 -11.85 -16.23
N ALA A 16 18.81 -12.36 -15.60
CA ALA A 16 17.54 -12.74 -16.24
C ALA A 16 16.37 -11.82 -15.88
N PHE A 17 16.61 -10.68 -15.21
CA PHE A 17 15.57 -9.69 -14.93
C PHE A 17 16.09 -8.26 -15.17
N THR A 18 15.16 -7.34 -15.36
CA THR A 18 15.43 -5.90 -15.44
C THR A 18 14.54 -5.17 -14.44
N VAL A 19 14.90 -3.93 -14.11
CA VAL A 19 14.14 -3.09 -13.17
C VAL A 19 13.71 -1.82 -13.89
N VAL A 20 12.42 -1.47 -13.76
CA VAL A 20 11.86 -0.20 -14.23
C VAL A 20 11.51 0.65 -13.00
N PRO A 21 12.35 1.62 -12.61
CA PRO A 21 12.04 2.50 -11.49
C PRO A 21 11.01 3.55 -11.89
N ILE A 22 9.92 3.65 -11.13
CA ILE A 22 8.88 4.67 -11.31
C ILE A 22 8.78 5.50 -10.03
N LEU A 23 9.03 6.81 -10.14
CA LEU A 23 8.81 7.75 -9.05
C LEU A 23 7.38 8.29 -9.13
N VAL A 24 6.54 7.91 -8.15
CA VAL A 24 5.15 8.37 -8.06
C VAL A 24 5.09 9.60 -7.15
N GLY A 25 4.61 10.72 -7.69
CA GLY A 25 4.43 11.97 -6.95
C GLY A 25 3.07 12.05 -6.26
N SER A 26 2.63 13.27 -5.94
CA SER A 26 1.27 13.49 -5.45
C SER A 26 0.28 13.47 -6.60
N LEU A 27 -0.65 12.52 -6.57
CA LEU A 27 -1.62 12.29 -7.63
C LEU A 27 -3.04 12.63 -7.15
N SER A 28 -3.88 13.08 -8.08
CA SER A 28 -5.33 13.06 -7.87
C SER A 28 -5.88 11.66 -8.15
N PHE A 29 -7.07 11.35 -7.63
CA PHE A 29 -7.78 10.10 -7.91
C PHE A 29 -7.86 9.80 -9.42
N GLU A 30 -8.20 10.80 -10.24
CA GLU A 30 -8.24 10.64 -11.71
C GLU A 30 -6.87 10.34 -12.33
N ARG A 31 -5.79 10.92 -11.78
CA ARG A 31 -4.43 10.63 -12.26
C ARG A 31 -3.98 9.24 -11.83
N GLU A 32 -4.36 8.78 -10.65
CA GLU A 32 -4.14 7.40 -10.22
C GLU A 32 -4.82 6.41 -11.17
N ARG A 33 -6.08 6.69 -11.56
CA ARG A 33 -6.80 5.91 -12.58
C ARG A 33 -6.06 5.85 -13.91
N VAL A 34 -5.69 7.01 -14.47
CA VAL A 34 -4.97 7.08 -15.76
C VAL A 34 -3.65 6.30 -15.72
N TYR A 35 -2.87 6.40 -14.65
CA TYR A 35 -1.64 5.62 -14.53
C TYR A 35 -1.90 4.13 -14.28
N GLY A 36 -2.96 3.78 -13.54
CA GLY A 36 -3.41 2.40 -13.38
C GLY A 36 -3.73 1.75 -14.73
N GLU A 37 -4.46 2.46 -15.60
CA GLU A 37 -4.78 2.01 -16.96
C GLU A 37 -3.52 1.81 -17.82
N ILE A 38 -2.55 2.73 -17.73
CA ILE A 38 -1.27 2.62 -18.45
C ILE A 38 -0.47 1.39 -17.99
N LEU A 39 -0.51 1.07 -16.70
CA LEU A 39 0.29 0.01 -16.10
C LEU A 39 -0.41 -1.36 -16.09
N ALA A 40 -1.74 -1.40 -16.26
CA ALA A 40 -2.54 -2.62 -16.27
C ALA A 40 -2.01 -3.70 -17.23
N PRO A 41 -1.60 -3.40 -18.49
CA PRO A 41 -1.06 -4.40 -19.39
C PRO A 41 0.23 -5.08 -18.89
N TYR A 42 1.01 -4.38 -18.07
CA TYR A 42 2.22 -4.94 -17.47
C TYR A 42 1.91 -5.74 -16.21
N LEU A 43 0.89 -5.36 -15.45
CA LEU A 43 0.47 -6.09 -14.25
C LEU A 43 -0.07 -7.48 -14.57
N GLN A 44 -0.73 -7.65 -15.72
CA GLN A 44 -1.20 -8.96 -16.18
C GLN A 44 -0.12 -9.85 -16.82
N ASP A 45 1.05 -9.32 -17.18
CA ASP A 45 2.14 -10.14 -17.73
C ASP A 45 2.74 -10.98 -16.61
N PRO A 46 2.68 -12.33 -16.66
CA PRO A 46 3.19 -13.20 -15.59
C PRO A 46 4.71 -13.12 -15.40
N ARG A 47 5.43 -12.41 -16.27
CA ARG A 47 6.87 -12.16 -16.17
C ARG A 47 7.19 -10.84 -15.46
N THR A 48 6.19 -10.05 -15.10
CA THR A 48 6.35 -8.75 -14.45
C THR A 48 5.97 -8.85 -12.99
N LEU A 49 6.77 -8.22 -12.12
CA LEU A 49 6.47 -8.04 -10.70
C LEU A 49 6.41 -6.55 -10.38
N PHE A 50 5.31 -6.12 -9.77
CA PHE A 50 5.17 -4.78 -9.21
C PHE A 50 5.59 -4.76 -7.75
N VAL A 51 6.51 -3.86 -7.39
CA VAL A 51 6.88 -3.60 -5.99
C VAL A 51 6.35 -2.21 -5.61
N ILE A 52 5.27 -2.19 -4.84
CA ILE A 52 4.67 -0.96 -4.32
C ILE A 52 5.31 -0.64 -2.97
N SER A 53 6.04 0.47 -2.90
CA SER A 53 6.77 0.87 -1.67
C SER A 53 5.94 1.84 -0.83
N SER A 54 5.59 1.44 0.39
CA SER A 54 4.89 2.30 1.35
C SER A 54 5.19 1.91 2.79
N ASP A 55 5.40 2.90 3.64
CA ASP A 55 5.12 2.80 5.08
C ASP A 55 3.64 3.11 5.33
N PHE A 56 3.12 2.72 6.50
CA PHE A 56 1.75 3.00 6.95
C PHE A 56 1.73 4.21 7.89
N CYS A 57 0.88 4.27 8.92
CA CYS A 57 0.76 5.44 9.79
C CYS A 57 2.12 5.92 10.34
N HIS A 58 2.42 7.19 10.08
CA HIS A 58 3.41 7.99 10.79
C HIS A 58 2.68 8.78 11.87
N TRP A 59 2.70 8.27 13.10
CA TRP A 59 1.96 8.84 14.23
C TRP A 59 2.88 9.64 15.15
N GLY A 60 2.41 10.79 15.62
CA GLY A 60 3.04 11.63 16.63
C GLY A 60 3.15 13.09 16.20
N ASN A 61 3.44 13.95 17.19
CA ASN A 61 3.52 15.40 17.01
C ASN A 61 4.50 15.83 15.90
N ARG A 62 5.65 15.14 15.74
CA ARG A 62 6.63 15.42 14.69
C ARG A 62 6.10 15.22 13.26
N PHE A 63 5.06 14.41 13.09
CA PHE A 63 4.38 14.17 11.82
C PHE A 63 3.12 15.01 11.66
N ARG A 64 2.75 15.80 12.68
CA ARG A 64 1.49 16.56 12.75
C ARG A 64 0.26 15.66 12.56
N TYR A 65 0.35 14.42 13.06
CA TYR A 65 -0.73 13.44 12.97
C TYR A 65 -0.80 12.64 14.27
N THR A 66 -1.83 12.92 15.07
CA THR A 66 -2.05 12.30 16.39
C THR A 66 -3.47 11.78 16.53
N TYR A 67 -4.05 11.26 15.42
CA TYR A 67 -5.38 10.64 15.46
C TYR A 67 -5.40 9.56 16.53
N TYR A 68 -6.39 9.62 17.42
CA TYR A 68 -6.56 8.66 18.49
C TYR A 68 -8.05 8.43 18.73
N ASP A 69 -8.43 7.16 18.69
CA ASP A 69 -9.76 6.67 19.05
C ASP A 69 -9.63 5.78 20.28
N GLU A 70 -10.08 6.33 21.42
CA GLU A 70 -10.04 5.72 22.75
C GLU A 70 -10.80 4.38 22.82
N LYS A 71 -11.78 4.15 21.93
CA LYS A 71 -12.53 2.89 21.89
C LYS A 71 -11.64 1.69 21.57
N HIS A 72 -10.48 1.93 20.97
CA HIS A 72 -9.53 0.90 20.58
C HIS A 72 -8.42 0.67 21.62
N GLY A 73 -8.50 1.29 22.80
CA GLY A 73 -7.54 1.10 23.89
C GLY A 73 -6.39 2.11 23.86
N GLU A 74 -5.16 1.64 24.08
CA GLU A 74 -3.97 2.50 24.06
C GLU A 74 -3.71 3.06 22.65
N ILE A 75 -2.90 4.13 22.58
CA ILE A 75 -2.58 4.83 21.33
C ILE A 75 -2.05 3.85 20.25
N TRP A 76 -1.11 2.96 20.59
CA TRP A 76 -0.60 1.98 19.63
C TRP A 76 -1.65 1.01 19.10
N GLN A 77 -2.69 0.69 19.89
CA GLN A 77 -3.81 -0.16 19.48
C GLN A 77 -4.76 0.60 18.56
N SER A 78 -4.99 1.87 18.84
CA SER A 78 -5.74 2.76 17.96
C SER A 78 -5.05 2.95 16.61
N ILE A 79 -3.73 3.16 16.60
CA ILE A 79 -2.92 3.19 15.36
C ILE A 79 -3.05 1.86 14.60
N LYS A 80 -2.91 0.73 15.30
CA LYS A 80 -3.04 -0.61 14.68
C LYS A 80 -4.41 -0.80 14.06
N ASN A 81 -5.48 -0.34 14.72
CA ASN A 81 -6.83 -0.43 14.19
C ASN A 81 -7.01 0.48 12.96
N LEU A 82 -6.52 1.71 13.03
CA LEU A 82 -6.54 2.66 11.92
C LEU A 82 -5.82 2.10 10.69
N ASP A 83 -4.61 1.55 10.87
CA ASP A 83 -3.87 0.93 9.78
C ASP A 83 -4.59 -0.31 9.26
N LYS A 84 -5.18 -1.12 10.14
CA LYS A 84 -5.95 -2.30 9.73
C LYS A 84 -7.15 -1.93 8.87
N MET A 85 -7.87 -0.87 9.18
CA MET A 85 -8.96 -0.38 8.32
C MET A 85 -8.44 0.02 6.92
N GLY A 86 -7.26 0.63 6.84
CA GLY A 86 -6.62 0.94 5.58
C GLY A 86 -6.24 -0.33 4.81
N MET A 87 -5.58 -1.27 5.48
CA MET A 87 -5.24 -2.58 4.92
C MET A 87 -6.48 -3.34 4.42
N ASP A 88 -7.54 -3.42 5.23
CA ASP A 88 -8.79 -4.09 4.88
C ASP A 88 -9.44 -3.43 3.66
N SER A 89 -9.40 -2.10 3.54
CA SER A 89 -9.89 -1.40 2.33
C SER A 89 -9.06 -1.72 1.08
N ILE A 90 -7.73 -1.87 1.21
CA ILE A 90 -6.85 -2.27 0.11
C ILE A 90 -7.10 -3.73 -0.30
N GLU A 91 -7.35 -4.64 0.65
CA GLU A 91 -7.67 -6.05 0.36
C GLU A 91 -8.98 -6.22 -0.41
N THR A 92 -9.88 -5.24 -0.38
CA THR A 92 -11.08 -5.26 -1.25
C THR A 92 -10.74 -5.05 -2.73
N MET A 93 -9.52 -4.61 -3.03
CA MET A 93 -9.07 -4.22 -4.37
C MET A 93 -9.96 -3.17 -5.05
N ASN A 94 -10.68 -2.36 -4.26
CA ASN A 94 -11.56 -1.30 -4.72
C ASN A 94 -10.90 0.08 -4.49
N PRO A 95 -10.55 0.83 -5.55
CA PRO A 95 -9.90 2.14 -5.40
C PRO A 95 -10.77 3.15 -4.64
N HIS A 96 -12.09 3.11 -4.80
CA HIS A 96 -13.00 4.01 -4.08
C HIS A 96 -13.06 3.71 -2.58
N ALA A 97 -12.94 2.45 -2.18
CA ALA A 97 -12.93 2.08 -0.77
C ALA A 97 -11.70 2.65 -0.05
N PHE A 98 -10.53 2.55 -0.69
CA PHE A 98 -9.29 3.12 -0.13
C PHE A 98 -9.28 4.65 -0.17
N ASP A 99 -9.75 5.28 -1.24
CA ASP A 99 -9.90 6.74 -1.32
C ASP A 99 -10.84 7.30 -0.25
N ALA A 100 -11.98 6.64 -0.01
CA ALA A 100 -12.90 7.00 1.07
C ALA A 100 -12.23 6.91 2.45
N TYR A 101 -11.46 5.84 2.70
CA TYR A 101 -10.66 5.70 3.92
C TYR A 101 -9.66 6.86 4.07
N MET A 102 -8.88 7.17 3.02
CA MET A 102 -7.88 8.24 3.05
C MET A 102 -8.52 9.61 3.27
N LYS A 103 -9.68 9.89 2.66
CA LYS A 103 -10.44 11.14 2.87
C LYS A 103 -10.96 11.28 4.30
N ASN A 104 -11.45 10.18 4.88
CA ASN A 104 -12.05 10.18 6.22
C ASN A 104 -11.00 10.35 7.32
N TYR A 105 -9.91 9.58 7.26
CA TYR A 105 -8.94 9.52 8.36
C TYR A 105 -7.67 10.32 8.11
N ARG A 106 -7.36 10.61 6.84
CA ARG A 106 -6.12 11.27 6.43
C ARG A 106 -4.89 10.58 7.03
N ASN A 107 -4.93 9.24 7.14
CA ASN A 107 -3.80 8.46 7.64
C ASN A 107 -2.55 8.78 6.81
N THR A 108 -1.40 8.83 7.47
CA THR A 108 -0.13 9.30 6.90
C THR A 108 0.61 8.24 6.09
N ILE A 109 -0.12 7.37 5.38
CA ILE A 109 0.41 6.32 4.52
C ILE A 109 1.21 6.97 3.37
N CYS A 110 2.54 6.85 3.39
CA CYS A 110 3.40 7.62 2.49
C CYS A 110 3.27 7.21 1.01
N GLY A 111 2.90 5.96 0.75
CA GLY A 111 2.68 5.38 -0.57
C GLY A 111 1.20 5.26 -0.94
N CYS A 112 0.33 6.13 -0.41
CA CYS A 112 -1.09 6.12 -0.76
C CYS A 112 -1.33 6.22 -2.28
N HIS A 113 -0.56 7.05 -2.99
CA HIS A 113 -0.68 7.22 -4.44
C HIS A 113 -0.22 6.00 -5.26
N PRO A 114 0.96 5.40 -5.05
CA PRO A 114 1.32 4.17 -5.75
C PRO A 114 0.41 2.98 -5.38
N ILE A 115 -0.16 2.94 -4.17
CA ILE A 115 -1.23 1.98 -3.82
C ILE A 115 -2.49 2.26 -4.66
N GLY A 116 -2.94 3.50 -4.76
CA GLY A 116 -4.10 3.88 -5.60
C GLY A 116 -3.93 3.50 -7.07
N VAL A 117 -2.72 3.71 -7.62
CA VAL A 117 -2.37 3.27 -8.98
C VAL A 117 -2.47 1.75 -9.15
N LEU A 118 -1.99 0.96 -8.18
CA LEU A 118 -2.14 -0.50 -8.19
C LEU A 118 -3.62 -0.91 -8.18
N LEU A 119 -4.43 -0.30 -7.30
CA LEU A 119 -5.86 -0.61 -7.19
C LEU A 119 -6.61 -0.30 -8.49
N HIS A 120 -6.30 0.83 -9.14
CA HIS A 120 -6.87 1.15 -10.44
C HIS A 120 -6.39 0.25 -11.57
N ALA A 121 -5.14 -0.24 -11.54
CA ALA A 121 -4.66 -1.23 -12.50
C ALA A 121 -5.44 -2.55 -12.37
N ILE A 122 -5.66 -3.02 -11.13
CA ILE A 122 -6.47 -4.21 -10.85
C ILE A 122 -7.93 -4.00 -11.31
N ASP A 123 -8.54 -2.86 -10.96
CA ASP A 123 -9.91 -2.52 -11.37
C ASP A 123 -10.06 -2.47 -12.91
N THR A 124 -9.09 -1.90 -13.61
CA THR A 124 -9.05 -1.90 -15.09
C THR A 124 -9.06 -3.32 -15.65
N LEU A 125 -8.24 -4.20 -15.08
CA LEU A 125 -8.13 -5.58 -15.52
C LEU A 125 -9.41 -6.39 -15.23
N HIS A 126 -10.02 -6.23 -14.06
CA HIS A 126 -11.32 -6.84 -13.76
C HIS A 126 -12.42 -6.44 -14.76
N ASN A 127 -12.39 -5.20 -15.25
CA ASN A 127 -13.37 -4.68 -16.20
C ASN A 127 -13.09 -5.09 -17.66
N THR A 128 -11.86 -5.50 -17.99
CA THR A 128 -11.44 -5.74 -19.39
C THR A 128 -11.10 -7.21 -19.70
N GLN A 129 -10.77 -8.02 -18.69
CA GLN A 129 -10.35 -9.42 -18.85
C GLN A 129 -11.31 -10.36 -18.13
N GLN A 130 -12.06 -11.18 -18.87
CA GLN A 130 -12.95 -12.18 -18.29
C GLN A 130 -12.14 -13.35 -17.72
N GLY A 131 -12.40 -13.70 -16.46
CA GLY A 131 -11.79 -14.86 -15.78
C GLY A 131 -10.48 -14.58 -15.05
N LEU A 132 -9.89 -13.40 -15.22
CA LEU A 132 -8.74 -12.95 -14.44
C LEU A 132 -9.21 -12.53 -13.04
N SER A 133 -8.58 -13.11 -12.01
CA SER A 133 -8.93 -12.90 -10.62
C SER A 133 -7.68 -12.62 -9.81
N PHE A 134 -7.71 -11.51 -9.09
CA PHE A 134 -6.65 -11.13 -8.16
C PHE A 134 -7.04 -11.46 -6.72
N SER A 135 -6.04 -11.75 -5.90
CA SER A 135 -6.17 -11.82 -4.45
C SER A 135 -5.03 -11.03 -3.82
N LEU A 136 -5.39 -10.02 -3.02
CA LEU A 136 -4.46 -9.20 -2.26
C LEU A 136 -4.60 -9.54 -0.78
N LYS A 137 -3.47 -9.90 -0.14
CA LYS A 137 -3.43 -10.18 1.30
C LYS A 137 -2.24 -9.54 1.98
N PHE A 138 -2.48 -8.88 3.11
CA PHE A 138 -1.42 -8.48 4.03
C PHE A 138 -0.94 -9.70 4.82
N VAL A 139 0.39 -9.86 4.90
CA VAL A 139 1.04 -11.02 5.50
C VAL A 139 1.72 -10.71 6.82
N GLN A 140 2.10 -9.43 7.04
CA GLN A 140 2.70 -9.01 8.30
C GLN A 140 2.41 -7.54 8.58
N TYR A 141 2.29 -7.22 9.87
CA TYR A 141 2.17 -5.85 10.39
C TYR A 141 3.11 -5.64 11.56
N ALA A 142 3.77 -4.50 11.61
CA ALA A 142 4.64 -4.09 12.71
C ALA A 142 4.55 -2.57 12.94
N GLN A 143 4.97 -2.14 14.12
CA GLN A 143 5.16 -0.73 14.47
C GLN A 143 6.61 -0.55 14.93
N SER A 144 7.24 0.58 14.62
CA SER A 144 8.60 0.89 15.09
C SER A 144 8.72 0.82 16.62
N ASN A 145 7.64 1.16 17.32
CA ASN A 145 7.48 1.10 18.77
C ASN A 145 5.99 1.23 19.11
N LYS A 146 5.63 0.88 20.35
CA LYS A 146 4.29 1.11 20.89
C LYS A 146 4.24 2.51 21.52
N CYS A 147 3.38 3.38 21.00
CA CYS A 147 3.07 4.67 21.60
C CYS A 147 2.10 4.49 22.78
N HIS A 148 2.44 5.06 23.93
CA HIS A 148 1.63 5.08 25.15
C HIS A 148 1.25 6.52 25.56
N SER A 149 1.93 7.54 25.02
CA SER A 149 1.64 8.95 25.28
C SER A 149 1.75 9.82 24.03
N GLU A 150 1.21 11.04 24.08
CA GLU A 150 1.30 12.04 23.01
C GLU A 150 2.72 12.53 22.70
N ARG A 151 3.67 12.30 23.61
CA ARG A 151 5.08 12.62 23.40
C ARG A 151 5.78 11.57 22.54
N ASP A 152 5.20 10.37 22.44
CA ASP A 152 5.75 9.31 21.63
C ASP A 152 5.52 9.59 20.14
N SER A 153 6.24 8.84 19.30
CA SER A 153 5.93 8.76 17.87
C SER A 153 6.28 7.38 17.37
N SER A 154 5.62 6.93 16.30
CA SER A 154 5.90 5.65 15.67
C SER A 154 5.65 5.73 14.17
N VAL A 155 6.23 4.78 13.44
CA VAL A 155 5.91 4.49 12.04
C VAL A 155 5.46 3.04 11.95
N SER A 156 4.36 2.79 11.26
CA SER A 156 3.82 1.47 11.00
C SER A 156 4.36 0.89 9.70
N TYR A 157 4.55 -0.42 9.67
CA TYR A 157 5.01 -1.16 8.50
C TYR A 157 4.05 -2.32 8.23
N ALA A 158 3.73 -2.54 6.96
CA ALA A 158 2.93 -3.66 6.53
C ALA A 158 3.51 -4.26 5.24
N SER A 159 3.42 -5.58 5.10
CA SER A 159 3.77 -6.25 3.85
C SER A 159 2.57 -7.02 3.31
N ALA A 160 2.41 -7.02 2.00
CA ALA A 160 1.33 -7.69 1.29
C ALA A 160 1.82 -8.37 0.02
N SER A 161 1.04 -9.32 -0.46
CA SER A 161 1.23 -9.97 -1.76
C SER A 161 -0.05 -9.91 -2.58
N VAL A 162 0.09 -9.65 -3.87
CA VAL A 162 -0.97 -9.83 -4.87
C VAL A 162 -0.66 -11.09 -5.65
N VAL A 163 -1.64 -11.97 -5.80
CA VAL A 163 -1.56 -13.17 -6.64
C VAL A 163 -2.71 -13.17 -7.65
N THR A 164 -2.44 -13.70 -8.84
CA THR A 164 -3.44 -13.91 -9.89
C THR A 164 -3.64 -15.41 -10.12
N ASN A 165 -4.85 -15.80 -10.56
CA ASN A 165 -5.15 -17.16 -11.02
C ASN A 165 -4.61 -17.45 -12.43
#